data_AF-A0A962X8V4-F1
#
_entry.id   AF-A0A962X8V4-F1
#
_cell.length_a   1.000
_cell.length_b   1.000
_cell.length_c   1.000
_cell.angle_alpha   90.00
_cell.angle_beta   90.00
_cell.angle_gamma   90.00
#
_symmetry.space_group_name_H-M   'P 1'
#
loop_
_entity.id
_entity.type
_entity.pdbx_description
1 polymer ?
#
loop_
_entity_poly.entity_id
_entity_poly.type
_entity_poly.pdbx_seq_one_letter_code
_entity_poly.pdbx_strand_id
1 'polypeptide(L)'
;LIVPLIAVHLFVFFFGIMADVTPPVGLASFAAAAISGGDPIRTGVVAFVYSLRTAILPFLFIYNTDLLLINVDWVHGIVIFVVATVAMLLFAAAMQGYFFARSRFYESILLMLIAFTLFRPGFWMDMISPPYQELAPAELMAEADKLAPGTEIRLHIDGTDEVGKPRSFVAVLPMGDGATGEERLTNTGLEVLEEDG
;
A
#
# COMPACT_ATOMS: atom_id res chain seq x y z
N LEU A 1 -1.10 1.23 10.51
CA LEU A 1 -0.54 1.47 9.15
C LEU A 1 -0.59 2.96 8.88
N ILE A 2 0.57 3.61 8.82
CA ILE A 2 0.64 5.00 8.35
C ILE A 2 0.81 4.90 6.83
N VAL A 3 -0.24 5.27 6.10
CA VAL A 3 -0.21 5.30 4.63
C VAL A 3 0.25 6.69 4.20
N PRO A 4 1.22 6.82 3.28
CA PRO A 4 1.63 8.13 2.78
C PRO A 4 0.45 8.92 2.25
N LEU A 5 0.36 10.20 2.60
CA LEU A 5 -0.76 11.07 2.22
C LEU A 5 -0.98 11.08 0.70
N ILE A 6 0.10 11.07 -0.08
CA ILE A 6 0.06 11.04 -1.55
C ILE A 6 -0.63 9.78 -2.10
N ALA A 7 -0.43 8.61 -1.46
CA ALA A 7 -1.06 7.37 -1.87
C ALA A 7 -2.58 7.43 -1.68
N VAL A 8 -3.05 8.06 -0.60
CA VAL A 8 -4.50 8.27 -0.36
C VAL A 8 -5.11 9.18 -1.43
N HIS A 9 -4.45 10.27 -1.80
CA HIS A 9 -4.92 11.17 -2.86
C HIS A 9 -4.98 10.47 -4.22
N LEU A 10 -3.92 9.74 -4.59
CA LEU A 10 -3.88 8.97 -5.83
C LEU A 10 -4.93 7.86 -5.85
N PHE A 11 -5.22 7.23 -4.71
CA PHE A 11 -6.27 6.22 -4.59
C PHE A 11 -7.64 6.81 -4.93
N VAL A 12 -8.02 7.91 -4.27
CA VAL A 12 -9.30 8.58 -4.53
C VAL A 12 -9.38 9.08 -5.97
N PHE A 13 -8.28 9.61 -6.51
CA PHE A 13 -8.18 10.02 -7.91
C PHE A 13 -8.42 8.85 -8.88
N PHE A 14 -7.79 7.69 -8.64
CA PHE A 14 -7.96 6.49 -9.46
C PHE A 14 -9.40 5.96 -9.44
N PHE A 15 -10.03 5.95 -8.27
CA PHE A 15 -11.45 5.58 -8.17
C PHE A 15 -12.36 6.63 -8.81
N GLY A 16 -12.00 7.91 -8.75
CA GLY A 16 -12.71 9.00 -9.42
C GLY A 16 -12.74 8.81 -10.94
N ILE A 17 -11.61 8.46 -11.57
CA ILE A 17 -11.58 8.17 -13.02
C ILE A 17 -12.29 6.86 -13.37
N MET A 18 -12.24 5.84 -12.51
CA MET A 18 -12.94 4.58 -12.75
C MET A 18 -14.47 4.70 -12.54
N ALA A 19 -14.93 5.68 -11.77
CA ALA A 19 -16.36 5.94 -11.64
C ALA A 19 -17.02 6.33 -12.98
N ASP A 20 -16.24 6.79 -13.96
CA ASP A 20 -16.72 7.14 -15.30
C ASP A 20 -17.15 5.93 -16.15
N VAL A 21 -16.83 4.71 -15.71
CA VAL A 21 -17.18 3.47 -16.41
C VAL A 21 -18.12 2.56 -15.61
N THR A 22 -18.58 2.97 -14.42
CA THR A 22 -19.49 2.16 -13.58
C THR A 22 -20.95 2.33 -14.00
N PRO A 23 -21.66 1.24 -14.36
CA PRO A 23 -23.11 1.31 -14.58
C PRO A 23 -23.84 1.61 -13.27
N PRO A 24 -24.90 2.44 -13.25
CA PRO A 24 -25.55 3.11 -14.39
C PRO A 24 -25.01 4.52 -14.71
N VAL A 25 -23.97 5.00 -14.02
CA VAL A 25 -23.54 6.41 -14.05
C VAL A 25 -22.56 6.70 -15.21
N GLY A 26 -21.87 5.68 -15.74
CA GLY A 26 -20.75 5.81 -16.66
C GLY A 26 -21.03 6.53 -17.98
N LEU A 27 -21.03 7.87 -17.94
CA LEU A 27 -21.35 8.78 -19.04
C LEU A 27 -20.51 8.52 -20.30
N ALA A 28 -19.23 8.14 -20.16
CA ALA A 28 -18.40 7.75 -21.30
C ALA A 28 -18.92 6.50 -22.03
N SER A 29 -19.38 5.49 -21.28
CA SER A 29 -19.95 4.27 -21.84
C SER A 29 -21.31 4.52 -22.50
N PHE A 30 -22.11 5.44 -21.95
CA PHE A 30 -23.40 5.84 -22.53
C PHE A 30 -23.22 6.64 -23.83
N ALA A 31 -22.23 7.54 -23.87
CA ALA A 31 -21.89 8.29 -25.08
C ALA A 31 -21.39 7.34 -26.20
N ALA A 32 -20.53 6.38 -25.85
CA ALA A 32 -20.05 5.36 -26.79
C ALA A 32 -21.20 4.47 -27.32
N ALA A 33 -22.15 4.09 -26.46
CA ALA A 33 -23.34 3.34 -26.86
C ALA A 33 -24.24 4.14 -27.82
N ALA A 34 -24.41 5.45 -27.59
CA ALA A 34 -25.20 6.32 -28.46
C ALA A 34 -24.61 6.44 -29.88
N ILE A 35 -23.28 6.41 -30.02
CA ILE A 35 -22.60 6.47 -31.33
C ILE A 35 -22.63 5.09 -32.02
N SER A 36 -22.44 4.00 -31.26
CA SER A 36 -22.39 2.63 -31.81
C SER A 36 -23.76 1.99 -32.04
N GLY A 37 -24.84 2.58 -31.54
CA GLY A 37 -26.20 2.03 -31.61
C GLY A 37 -26.46 0.85 -30.66
N GLY A 38 -25.57 0.62 -29.69
CA GLY A 38 -25.70 -0.44 -28.70
C GLY A 38 -26.57 -0.07 -27.50
N ASP A 39 -26.91 -1.05 -26.67
CA ASP A 39 -27.59 -0.80 -25.39
C ASP A 39 -26.60 -0.15 -24.39
N PRO A 40 -26.92 1.03 -23.82
CA PRO A 40 -26.01 1.75 -22.91
C PRO A 40 -25.64 0.98 -21.65
N ILE A 41 -26.59 0.21 -21.09
CA ILE A 41 -26.36 -0.56 -19.87
C ILE A 41 -25.43 -1.74 -20.17
N ARG A 42 -25.68 -2.48 -21.26
CA ARG A 42 -24.79 -3.59 -21.67
C ARG A 42 -23.40 -3.10 -22.02
N THR A 43 -23.29 -1.98 -22.73
CA THR A 43 -22.00 -1.38 -23.08
C THR A 43 -21.22 -0.99 -21.84
N GLY A 44 -21.88 -0.36 -20.86
CA GLY A 44 -21.28 -0.02 -19.57
C GLY A 44 -20.84 -1.24 -18.76
N VAL A 45 -21.66 -2.31 -18.71
CA VAL A 45 -21.28 -3.55 -17.99
C VAL A 45 -20.03 -4.17 -18.61
N VAL A 46 -19.97 -4.25 -19.94
CA VAL A 46 -18.80 -4.77 -20.64
C VAL A 46 -17.58 -3.89 -20.36
N ALA A 47 -17.69 -2.58 -20.53
CA ALA A 47 -16.62 -1.63 -20.25
C ALA A 47 -16.11 -1.74 -18.80
N PHE A 48 -17.02 -1.85 -17.82
CA PHE A 48 -16.67 -2.03 -16.42
C PHE A 48 -15.88 -3.31 -16.16
N VAL A 49 -16.33 -4.45 -16.71
CA VAL A 49 -15.63 -5.73 -16.55
C VAL A 49 -14.22 -5.67 -17.14
N TYR A 50 -14.03 -5.01 -18.27
CA TYR A 50 -12.69 -4.80 -18.84
C TYR A 50 -11.82 -3.87 -17.97
N SER A 51 -12.42 -2.81 -17.40
CA SER A 51 -11.73 -1.84 -16.54
C SER A 51 -11.41 -2.39 -15.14
N LEU A 52 -12.09 -3.44 -14.67
CA LEU A 52 -11.80 -4.09 -13.39
C LEU A 52 -10.34 -4.57 -13.30
N ARG A 53 -9.74 -4.89 -14.45
CA ARG A 53 -8.31 -5.23 -14.58
C ARG A 53 -7.39 -4.15 -14.05
N THR A 54 -7.73 -2.88 -14.24
CA THR A 54 -6.91 -1.75 -13.76
C THR A 54 -7.31 -1.31 -12.36
N ALA A 55 -8.45 -1.76 -11.85
CA ALA A 55 -8.95 -1.42 -10.53
C ALA A 55 -8.14 -2.03 -9.37
N ILE A 56 -7.25 -2.97 -9.65
CA ILE A 56 -6.34 -3.54 -8.65
C ILE A 56 -5.20 -2.57 -8.30
N LEU A 57 -4.78 -1.72 -9.25
CA LEU A 57 -3.59 -0.86 -9.12
C LEU A 57 -3.61 0.03 -7.87
N PRO A 58 -4.74 0.65 -7.48
CA PRO A 58 -4.81 1.44 -6.25
C PRO A 58 -4.54 0.66 -4.98
N PHE A 59 -4.95 -0.61 -4.94
CA PHE A 59 -4.64 -1.47 -3.80
C PHE A 59 -3.15 -1.83 -3.78
N LEU A 60 -2.53 -2.01 -4.94
CA LEU A 60 -1.12 -2.37 -5.04
C LEU A 60 -0.21 -1.30 -4.41
N PHE A 61 -0.37 -0.04 -4.78
CA PHE A 61 0.51 1.01 -4.27
C PHE A 61 0.22 1.41 -2.81
N ILE A 62 -0.96 1.09 -2.26
CA ILE A 62 -1.25 1.29 -0.83
C ILE A 62 -0.48 0.29 0.02
N TYR A 63 -0.42 -0.97 -0.41
CA TYR A 63 0.27 -2.03 0.34
C TYR A 63 1.76 -2.11 0.02
N ASN A 64 2.19 -1.56 -1.11
CA ASN A 64 3.58 -1.51 -1.53
C ASN A 64 3.89 -0.11 -2.11
N THR A 65 4.36 0.79 -1.26
CA THR A 65 4.70 2.17 -1.64
C THR A 65 5.95 2.25 -2.52
N ASP A 66 6.74 1.18 -2.61
CA ASP A 66 7.91 1.13 -3.49
C ASP A 66 7.50 1.15 -4.96
N LEU A 67 6.26 0.73 -5.26
CA LEU A 67 5.63 0.92 -6.58
C LEU A 67 5.46 2.40 -6.95
N LEU A 68 5.40 3.30 -5.96
CA LEU A 68 5.37 4.75 -6.16
C LEU A 68 6.78 5.35 -6.27
N LEU A 69 7.82 4.51 -6.25
CA LEU A 69 9.23 4.91 -6.30
C LEU A 69 9.63 5.87 -5.17
N ILE A 70 8.97 5.77 -4.02
CA ILE A 70 9.29 6.56 -2.82
C ILE A 70 10.47 5.90 -2.10
N ASN A 71 11.58 6.61 -1.92
CA ASN A 71 12.79 6.12 -1.25
C ASN A 71 13.44 4.88 -1.91
N VAL A 72 13.34 4.75 -3.23
CA VAL A 72 13.85 3.58 -3.97
C VAL A 72 15.11 3.91 -4.78
N ASP A 73 16.15 3.10 -4.65
CA ASP A 73 17.35 3.17 -5.49
C ASP A 73 17.06 2.90 -6.96
N TRP A 74 17.87 3.46 -7.87
CA TRP A 74 17.64 3.34 -9.32
C TRP A 74 17.55 1.88 -9.81
N VAL A 75 18.41 1.00 -9.26
CA VAL A 75 18.41 -0.44 -9.58
C VAL A 75 17.15 -1.13 -9.03
N HIS A 76 16.76 -0.84 -7.79
CA HIS A 76 15.53 -1.37 -7.20
C HIS A 76 14.29 -0.92 -7.99
N GLY A 77 14.24 0.35 -8.41
CA GLY A 77 13.13 0.88 -9.19
C GLY A 77 12.95 0.16 -10.53
N ILE A 78 14.03 -0.17 -11.23
CA ILE A 78 13.97 -0.97 -12.47
C ILE A 78 13.44 -2.38 -12.19
N VAL A 79 13.90 -3.03 -11.13
CA VAL A 79 13.42 -4.36 -10.74
C VAL A 79 11.92 -4.32 -10.44
N ILE A 80 11.47 -3.36 -9.64
CA ILE A 80 10.06 -3.16 -9.30
C ILE A 80 9.24 -2.91 -10.56
N PHE A 81 9.71 -2.07 -11.48
CA PHE A 81 9.02 -1.80 -12.75
C PHE A 81 8.84 -3.06 -13.59
N VAL A 82 9.90 -3.88 -13.74
CA VAL A 82 9.84 -5.13 -14.51
C VAL A 82 8.90 -6.13 -13.84
N VAL A 83 9.02 -6.32 -12.53
CA VAL A 83 8.16 -7.24 -11.76
C VAL A 83 6.70 -6.80 -11.80
N ALA A 84 6.41 -5.51 -11.61
CA ALA A 84 5.07 -4.96 -11.68
C ALA A 84 4.47 -5.12 -13.08
N THR A 85 5.27 -4.92 -14.13
CA THR A 85 4.83 -5.12 -15.53
C THR A 85 4.46 -6.58 -15.77
N VAL A 86 5.30 -7.53 -15.36
CA VAL A 86 5.01 -8.96 -15.49
C VAL A 86 3.78 -9.35 -14.67
N ALA A 87 3.66 -8.87 -13.43
CA ALA A 87 2.52 -9.14 -12.57
C ALA A 87 1.21 -8.61 -13.16
N MET A 88 1.21 -7.39 -13.73
CA MET A 88 0.05 -6.82 -14.43
C MET A 88 -0.33 -7.59 -15.68
N LEU A 89 0.64 -8.12 -16.44
CA LEU A 89 0.37 -8.98 -17.58
C LEU A 89 -0.26 -10.31 -17.17
N LEU A 90 0.24 -10.95 -16.11
CA LEU A 90 -0.34 -12.19 -15.56
C LEU A 90 -1.74 -11.96 -15.01
N PHE A 91 -1.97 -10.85 -14.30
CA PHE A 91 -3.29 -10.48 -13.78
C PHE A 91 -4.29 -10.23 -14.92
N ALA A 92 -3.86 -9.50 -15.96
CA ALA A 92 -4.65 -9.27 -17.17
C ALA A 92 -5.06 -10.59 -17.83
N ALA A 93 -4.10 -11.51 -17.99
CA ALA A 93 -4.32 -12.81 -18.60
C ALA A 93 -5.24 -13.71 -17.77
N ALA A 94 -5.10 -13.69 -16.45
CA ALA A 94 -5.97 -14.41 -15.52
C ALA A 94 -7.42 -13.92 -15.60
N MET A 95 -7.63 -12.60 -15.62
CA MET A 95 -8.95 -11.98 -15.73
C MET A 95 -9.63 -12.23 -17.09
N GLN A 96 -8.85 -12.25 -18.18
CA GLN A 96 -9.37 -12.51 -19.53
C GLN A 96 -9.50 -14.00 -19.86
N GLY A 97 -8.92 -14.89 -19.05
CA GLY A 97 -8.86 -16.33 -19.33
C GLY A 97 -8.04 -16.67 -20.58
N TYR A 98 -7.10 -15.80 -20.94
CA TYR A 98 -6.29 -15.93 -22.15
C TYR A 98 -4.89 -15.36 -21.93
N PHE A 99 -3.85 -16.17 -22.11
CA PHE A 99 -2.46 -15.73 -22.08
C PHE A 99 -1.85 -15.77 -23.49
N PHE A 100 -1.31 -16.93 -23.90
CA PHE A 100 -0.97 -17.23 -25.30
C PHE A 100 -1.99 -18.16 -25.97
N ALA A 101 -2.68 -18.96 -25.16
CA ALA A 101 -3.79 -19.80 -25.54
C ALA A 101 -4.93 -19.62 -24.52
N ARG A 102 -6.09 -20.21 -24.81
CA ARG A 102 -7.25 -20.19 -23.92
C ARG A 102 -6.88 -20.91 -22.62
N SER A 103 -6.82 -20.17 -21.51
CA SER A 103 -6.46 -20.73 -20.21
C SER A 103 -7.62 -21.53 -19.65
N ARG A 104 -7.33 -22.68 -19.06
CA ARG A 104 -8.31 -23.42 -18.25
C ARG A 104 -8.57 -22.66 -16.96
N PHE A 105 -9.75 -22.86 -16.35
CA PHE A 105 -10.11 -22.17 -15.10
C PHE A 105 -9.04 -22.33 -13.99
N TYR A 106 -8.46 -23.52 -13.85
CA TYR A 106 -7.38 -23.77 -12.89
C TYR A 106 -6.07 -23.04 -13.24
N GLU A 107 -5.76 -22.87 -14.53
CA GLU A 107 -4.60 -22.09 -14.97
C GLU A 107 -4.81 -20.60 -14.70
N SER A 108 -6.02 -20.08 -14.92
CA SER A 108 -6.36 -18.70 -14.55
C SER A 108 -6.26 -18.46 -13.05
N ILE A 109 -6.70 -19.40 -12.21
CA ILE A 109 -6.50 -19.32 -10.75
C ILE A 109 -5.02 -19.32 -10.40
N LEU A 110 -4.22 -20.19 -11.01
CA LEU A 110 -2.79 -20.24 -10.78
C LEU A 110 -2.10 -18.92 -11.19
N LEU A 111 -2.44 -18.37 -12.35
CA LEU A 111 -1.94 -17.07 -12.82
C LEU A 111 -2.34 -15.93 -11.87
N MET A 112 -3.56 -15.97 -11.34
CA MET A 112 -4.03 -15.03 -10.33
C MET A 112 -3.20 -15.11 -9.05
N LEU A 113 -2.88 -16.32 -8.59
CA LEU A 113 -2.06 -16.55 -7.40
C LEU A 113 -0.61 -16.08 -7.60
N ILE A 114 -0.03 -16.34 -8.78
CA ILE A 114 1.30 -15.86 -9.14
C ILE A 114 1.30 -14.33 -9.19
N ALA A 115 0.33 -13.70 -9.85
CA ALA A 115 0.21 -12.25 -9.90
C ALA A 115 0.10 -11.65 -8.49
N PHE A 116 -0.76 -12.21 -7.62
CA PHE A 116 -0.89 -11.78 -6.23
C PHE A 116 0.43 -11.88 -5.45
N THR A 117 1.17 -12.97 -5.65
CA THR A 117 2.46 -13.20 -5.00
C THR A 117 3.52 -12.18 -5.44
N LEU A 118 3.55 -11.84 -6.73
CA LEU A 118 4.46 -10.81 -7.26
C LEU A 118 4.07 -9.40 -6.80
N PHE A 119 2.77 -9.14 -6.63
CA PHE A 119 2.27 -7.85 -6.18
C PHE A 119 2.58 -7.57 -4.71
N ARG A 120 2.46 -8.60 -3.86
CA ARG A 120 2.73 -8.48 -2.42
C ARG A 120 3.60 -9.65 -1.94
N PRO A 121 4.90 -9.67 -2.30
CA PRO A 121 5.81 -10.70 -1.81
C PRO A 121 5.92 -10.66 -0.28
N GLY A 122 5.84 -9.45 0.31
CA GLY A 122 5.82 -9.24 1.75
C GLY A 122 4.72 -10.00 2.47
N PHE A 123 3.57 -10.33 1.85
CA PHE A 123 2.51 -11.10 2.50
C PHE A 123 3.00 -12.47 3.01
N TRP A 124 3.84 -13.14 2.22
CA TRP A 124 4.41 -14.43 2.59
C TRP A 124 5.55 -14.27 3.59
N MET A 125 6.34 -13.19 3.45
CA MET A 125 7.47 -12.91 4.33
C MET A 125 7.02 -12.48 5.73
N ASP A 126 5.98 -11.65 5.83
CA ASP A 126 5.35 -11.19 7.07
C ASP A 126 4.80 -12.36 7.90
N MET A 127 4.44 -13.48 7.25
CA MET A 127 3.98 -14.70 7.93
C MET A 127 5.13 -15.49 8.58
N ILE A 128 6.36 -15.32 8.09
CA ILE A 128 7.57 -15.98 8.59
C ILE A 128 8.30 -15.08 9.58
N SER A 129 8.35 -13.77 9.31
CA SER A 129 9.00 -12.77 10.15
C SER A 129 8.07 -11.55 10.27
N PRO A 130 7.57 -11.23 11.48
CA PRO A 130 6.74 -10.04 11.68
C PRO A 130 7.49 -8.77 11.22
N PRO A 131 6.82 -7.84 10.53
CA PRO A 131 7.44 -6.60 10.04
C PRO A 131 7.76 -5.59 11.16
N TYR A 132 7.17 -5.76 12.34
CA TYR A 132 7.39 -4.91 13.50
C TYR A 132 7.67 -5.76 14.73
N GLN A 133 8.64 -5.35 15.53
CA GLN A 133 8.83 -5.86 16.89
C GLN A 133 8.13 -4.89 17.83
N GLU A 134 7.08 -5.37 18.52
CA GLU A 134 6.42 -4.59 19.57
C GLU A 134 7.31 -4.64 20.81
N LEU A 135 7.90 -3.49 21.15
CA LEU A 135 8.73 -3.31 22.34
C LEU A 135 7.90 -2.68 23.45
N ALA A 136 8.06 -3.18 24.67
CA ALA A 136 7.42 -2.57 25.84
C ALA A 136 8.02 -1.17 26.10
N PRO A 137 7.23 -0.19 26.59
CA PRO A 137 7.73 1.16 26.87
C PRO A 137 8.95 1.18 27.80
N ALA A 138 8.99 0.27 28.78
CA ALA A 138 10.09 0.14 29.74
C ALA A 138 11.41 -0.35 29.11
N GLU A 139 11.37 -1.01 27.95
CA GLU A 139 12.56 -1.53 27.26
C GLU A 139 13.05 -0.57 26.16
N LEU A 140 12.35 0.55 25.93
CA LEU A 140 12.70 1.51 24.87
C LEU A 140 14.12 2.05 25.01
N MET A 141 14.56 2.37 26.23
CA MET A 141 15.91 2.90 26.47
C MET A 141 16.99 1.85 26.22
N ALA A 142 16.77 0.62 26.67
CA ALA A 142 17.73 -0.48 26.53
C ALA A 142 17.87 -0.96 25.08
N GLU A 143 16.80 -0.85 24.28
CA GLU A 143 16.82 -1.25 22.87
C GLU A 143 17.25 -0.09 21.95
N ALA A 144 17.02 1.17 22.34
CA ALA A 144 17.51 2.36 21.62
C ALA A 144 19.04 2.36 21.48
N ASP A 145 19.77 1.77 22.43
CA ASP A 145 21.23 1.58 22.34
C ASP A 145 21.65 0.69 21.16
N LYS A 146 20.82 -0.30 20.82
CA LYS A 146 21.11 -1.31 19.80
C LYS A 146 20.67 -0.87 18.39
N LEU A 147 19.81 0.14 18.30
CA LEU A 147 19.31 0.67 17.03
C LEU A 147 20.32 1.62 16.39
N ALA A 148 20.59 1.44 15.10
CA ALA A 148 21.45 2.34 14.34
C ALA A 148 20.81 3.74 14.22
N PRO A 149 21.61 4.82 14.21
CA PRO A 149 21.11 6.16 13.93
C PRO A 149 20.34 6.22 12.60
N GLY A 150 19.25 6.98 12.56
CA GLY A 150 18.37 7.07 11.39
C GLY A 150 17.35 5.93 11.23
N THR A 151 17.30 4.95 12.14
CA THR A 151 16.23 3.94 12.14
C THR A 151 14.89 4.61 12.46
N GLU A 152 13.87 4.38 11.63
CA GLU A 152 12.52 4.91 11.89
C GLU A 152 11.84 4.12 13.01
N ILE A 153 11.48 4.80 14.11
CA ILE A 153 10.68 4.23 15.18
C ILE A 153 9.24 4.73 15.05
N ARG A 154 8.28 3.82 15.26
CA ARG A 154 6.86 4.17 15.35
C ARG A 154 6.42 4.09 16.80
N LEU A 155 6.06 5.24 17.37
CA LEU A 155 5.55 5.33 18.73
C LEU A 155 4.04 5.47 18.70
N HIS A 156 3.35 4.55 19.37
CA HIS A 156 1.94 4.72 19.70
C HIS A 156 1.86 5.54 20.98
N ILE A 157 1.34 6.76 20.87
CA ILE A 157 1.23 7.70 21.98
C ILE A 157 -0.25 7.82 22.36
N ASP A 158 -0.57 7.32 23.54
CA ASP A 158 -1.87 7.52 24.17
C ASP A 158 -1.76 8.69 25.15
N GLY A 159 -2.54 9.75 24.90
CA GLY A 159 -2.51 10.96 25.70
C GLY A 159 -3.85 11.67 25.77
N THR A 160 -3.85 12.89 26.30
CA THR A 160 -5.04 13.71 26.46
C THR A 160 -4.87 15.02 25.68
N ASP A 161 -5.90 15.47 24.96
CA ASP A 161 -5.87 16.78 24.29
C ASP A 161 -5.96 17.94 25.30
N GLU A 162 -5.76 19.18 24.81
CA GLU A 162 -5.84 20.41 25.63
C GLU A 162 -7.18 20.59 26.38
N VAL A 163 -8.20 19.79 26.04
CA VAL A 163 -9.55 19.83 26.59
C VAL A 163 -9.85 18.60 27.46
N GLY A 164 -8.85 17.75 27.73
CA GLY A 164 -9.01 16.58 28.60
C GLY A 164 -9.67 15.37 27.93
N LYS A 165 -9.76 15.32 26.59
CA LYS A 165 -10.26 14.14 25.88
C LYS A 165 -9.12 13.19 25.51
N PRO A 166 -9.30 11.87 25.69
CA PRO A 166 -8.31 10.90 25.28
C PRO A 166 -8.09 10.93 23.77
N ARG A 167 -6.83 10.96 23.35
CA ARG A 167 -6.36 10.93 21.97
C ARG A 167 -5.22 9.92 21.88
N SER A 168 -5.37 8.99 20.95
CA SER A 168 -4.31 8.09 20.53
C SER A 168 -3.82 8.53 19.17
N PHE A 169 -2.51 8.70 19.00
CA PHE A 169 -1.90 8.94 17.69
C PHE A 169 -0.58 8.21 17.56
N VAL A 170 -0.18 7.97 16.31
CA VAL A 170 1.09 7.31 16.01
C VAL A 170 2.04 8.32 15.41
N ALA A 171 3.21 8.48 16.03
CA ALA A 171 4.30 9.31 15.51
C ALA A 171 5.40 8.43 14.91
N VAL A 172 5.92 8.81 13.74
CA VAL A 172 7.13 8.21 13.15
C VAL A 172 8.27 9.19 13.39
N LEU A 173 9.31 8.74 14.09
CA LEU A 173 10.45 9.57 14.43
C LEU A 173 11.73 8.86 13.98
N PRO A 174 12.63 9.54 13.24
CA PRO A 174 13.94 9.00 12.93
C PRO A 174 14.82 9.05 14.18
N MET A 175 15.52 7.96 14.50
CA MET A 175 16.47 7.95 15.61
C MET A 175 17.58 8.97 15.43
N GLY A 176 17.82 9.78 16.46
CA GLY A 176 18.84 10.81 16.50
C GLY A 176 20.23 10.19 16.64
N ASP A 177 21.25 10.97 16.31
CA ASP A 177 22.64 10.58 16.55
C ASP A 177 22.95 10.64 18.05
N GLY A 178 23.75 9.71 18.57
CA GLY A 178 24.13 9.68 19.98
C GLY A 178 24.93 8.45 20.37
N ALA A 179 25.73 8.56 21.44
CA ALA A 179 26.52 7.45 21.96
C ALA A 179 25.69 6.49 22.83
N THR A 180 24.61 7.00 23.44
CA THR A 180 23.67 6.24 24.30
C THR A 180 22.24 6.38 23.80
N GLY A 181 21.37 5.42 24.15
CA GLY A 181 19.96 5.37 23.75
C GLY A 181 19.18 6.58 24.25
N GLU A 182 19.53 7.09 25.44
CA GLU A 182 18.97 8.32 26.02
C GLU A 182 19.34 9.57 25.22
N GLU A 183 20.61 9.69 24.81
CA GLU A 183 21.07 10.80 23.97
C GLU A 183 20.44 10.74 22.57
N ARG A 184 20.31 9.53 22.00
CA ARG A 184 19.64 9.32 20.71
C ARG A 184 18.17 9.70 20.76
N LEU A 185 17.44 9.30 21.80
CA LEU A 185 16.03 9.63 22.00
C LEU A 185 15.84 11.14 22.23
N THR A 186 16.67 11.76 23.08
CA THR A 186 16.65 13.21 23.30
C THR A 186 16.89 13.98 21.99
N ASN A 187 17.83 13.52 21.17
CA ASN A 187 18.13 14.11 19.87
C ASN A 187 17.05 13.87 18.80
N THR A 188 16.09 12.97 19.03
CA THR A 188 14.85 12.89 18.21
C THR A 188 13.82 13.97 18.58
N GLY A 189 14.06 14.74 19.64
CA GLY A 189 13.11 15.68 20.23
C GLY A 189 12.13 15.03 21.20
N LEU A 190 12.41 13.81 21.66
CA LEU A 190 11.65 13.13 22.71
C LEU A 190 12.33 13.35 24.06
N GLU A 191 11.61 13.95 25.00
CA GLU A 191 12.02 13.98 26.41
C GLU A 191 11.27 12.85 27.12
N VAL A 192 12.00 11.85 27.60
CA VAL A 192 11.41 10.70 28.31
C VAL A 192 11.40 11.04 29.80
N LEU A 193 10.20 11.08 30.38
CA LEU A 193 10.01 11.23 31.82
C LEU A 193 9.57 9.88 32.37
N GLU A 194 10.38 9.31 33.26
CA GLU A 194 10.02 8.10 34.00
C GLU A 194 9.21 8.55 35.22
N GLU A 195 7.90 8.37 35.16
CA GLU A 195 7.01 8.64 36.30
C GLU A 195 6.80 7.32 37.04
N ASP A 196 7.40 7.19 38.23
CA ASP A 196 7.22 6.04 39.12
C ASP A 196 5.73 5.91 39.51
N GLY A 197 5.00 5.05 38.79
CA GLY A 197 3.60 4.71 39.02
C GLY A 197 3.41 3.23 39.27
#